data_AF-A0A926GWP3-F1
#
_entry.id   AF-A0A926GWP3-F1
#
_cell.length_a   1.000
_cell.length_b   1.000
_cell.length_c   1.000
_cell.angle_alpha   90.00
_cell.angle_beta   90.00
_cell.angle_gamma   90.00
#
_symmetry.space_group_name_H-M   'P 1'
#
loop_
_entity.id
_entity.type
_entity.pdbx_description
1 polymer ?
#
loop_
_entity_poly.entity_id
_entity_poly.type
_entity_poly.pdbx_seq_one_letter_code
_entity_poly.pdbx_strand_id
1 'polypeptide(L)'
;MPILRPDSTTPPVCETRPHTHNEHNDPRPDPYFWLREKETPEVTAYLEAENAYTDAVFLKPTESLRETLYKEILGRIQETDLS
;
A
#
# COMPACT_ATOMS: atom_id res chain seq x y z
N MET A 1 -6.91 3.48 -32.69
CA MET A 1 -7.17 2.60 -31.53
C MET A 1 -6.74 3.35 -30.28
N PRO A 2 -7.66 3.79 -29.41
CA PRO A 2 -7.26 4.42 -28.15
C PRO A 2 -6.74 3.30 -27.23
N ILE A 3 -5.51 3.48 -26.75
CA ILE A 3 -4.92 2.67 -25.69
C ILE A 3 -5.77 2.86 -24.42
N LEU A 4 -6.36 1.78 -23.90
CA LEU A 4 -6.99 1.81 -22.58
C LEU A 4 -5.90 2.13 -21.55
N ARG A 5 -6.00 3.30 -20.91
CA ARG A 5 -5.35 3.52 -19.61
C ARG A 5 -6.14 2.69 -18.60
N PRO A 6 -5.49 1.93 -17.70
CA PRO A 6 -6.23 1.26 -16.64
C PRO A 6 -6.95 2.34 -15.82
N ASP A 7 -8.26 2.17 -15.64
CA ASP A 7 -9.07 3.03 -14.77
C ASP A 7 -8.46 3.01 -13.37
N SER A 8 -7.79 4.08 -12.97
CA SER A 8 -7.10 4.23 -11.69
C SER A 8 -8.08 4.41 -10.50
N THR A 9 -9.31 3.90 -10.65
CA THR A 9 -10.40 4.02 -9.67
C THR A 9 -10.87 2.66 -9.16
N THR A 10 -10.45 1.55 -9.80
CA THR A 10 -10.71 0.21 -9.29
C THR A 10 -9.53 -0.30 -8.46
N PRO A 11 -9.77 -0.81 -7.24
CA PRO A 11 -8.71 -1.39 -6.43
C PRO A 11 -8.13 -2.63 -7.12
N PRO A 12 -6.81 -2.88 -7.04
CA PRO A 12 -6.22 -4.07 -7.62
C PRO A 12 -6.75 -5.31 -6.90
N VAL A 13 -7.04 -6.36 -7.66
CA VAL A 13 -7.58 -7.61 -7.11
C VAL A 13 -6.41 -8.51 -6.73
N CYS A 14 -6.34 -8.88 -5.45
CA CYS A 14 -5.33 -9.81 -4.95
C CYS A 14 -5.65 -11.24 -5.38
N GLU A 15 -4.69 -11.94 -5.99
CA GLU A 15 -4.85 -13.34 -6.34
C GLU A 15 -4.87 -14.22 -5.08
N THR A 16 -5.80 -15.17 -5.02
CA THR A 16 -5.83 -16.19 -3.96
C THR A 16 -5.04 -17.42 -4.42
N ARG A 17 -4.02 -17.82 -3.67
CA ARG A 17 -3.22 -19.02 -3.94
C ARG A 17 -3.38 -20.02 -2.80
N PRO A 18 -3.83 -21.26 -3.06
CA PRO A 18 -4.01 -22.24 -2.01
C PRO A 18 -2.71 -22.48 -1.24
N HIS A 19 -2.68 -22.04 0.00
CA HIS A 19 -1.61 -22.33 0.94
C HIS A 19 -2.23 -22.62 2.30
N THR A 20 -1.67 -23.59 3.02
CA THR A 20 -2.14 -23.98 4.34
C THR A 20 -0.97 -24.01 5.27
N HIS A 21 -1.05 -23.20 6.31
CA HIS A 21 -0.08 -23.17 7.37
C HIS A 21 -0.40 -24.26 8.38
N ASN A 22 0.61 -25.05 8.75
CA ASN A 22 0.45 -26.11 9.75
C ASN A 22 1.32 -25.76 10.96
N GLU A 23 0.69 -25.16 11.97
CA GLU A 23 1.33 -24.85 13.25
C GLU A 23 0.59 -25.54 14.38
N HIS A 24 1.30 -26.18 15.30
CA HIS A 24 0.71 -26.82 16.49
C HIS A 24 -0.42 -27.82 16.17
N ASN A 25 -0.31 -28.58 15.06
CA ASN A 25 -1.34 -29.48 14.54
C ASN A 25 -2.68 -28.79 14.19
N ASP A 26 -2.67 -27.48 13.97
CA ASP A 26 -3.84 -26.70 13.55
C ASP A 26 -3.63 -26.20 12.11
N PRO A 27 -4.31 -26.79 11.11
CA PRO A 27 -4.22 -26.35 9.72
C PRO A 27 -5.02 -25.07 9.51
N ARG A 28 -4.32 -23.97 9.18
CA ARG A 28 -4.94 -22.67 8.88
C ARG A 28 -4.75 -22.34 7.39
N PRO A 29 -5.84 -22.21 6.60
CA PRO A 29 -5.71 -21.76 5.22
C PRO A 29 -5.26 -20.29 5.17
N ASP A 30 -4.21 -20.01 4.42
CA ASP A 30 -3.69 -18.66 4.16
C ASP A 30 -3.58 -18.43 2.65
N PRO A 31 -4.67 -18.05 1.97
CA PRO A 31 -4.68 -17.84 0.53
C PRO A 31 -3.75 -16.70 0.04
N TYR A 32 -3.20 -15.90 0.94
CA TYR A 32 -2.38 -14.72 0.64
C TYR A 32 -0.93 -14.88 1.08
N PHE A 33 -0.53 -16.08 1.48
CA PHE A 33 0.83 -16.38 1.94
C PHE A 33 1.91 -15.91 0.95
N TRP A 34 1.62 -15.95 -0.35
CA TRP A 34 2.55 -15.51 -1.40
C TRP A 34 2.96 -14.04 -1.28
N LEU A 35 2.14 -13.17 -0.68
CA LEU A 35 2.49 -11.76 -0.41
C LEU A 35 3.64 -11.61 0.60
N ARG A 36 3.97 -12.67 1.34
CA ARG A 36 5.08 -12.65 2.30
C ARG A 36 6.43 -12.52 1.60
N GLU A 37 6.57 -13.04 0.39
CA GLU A 37 7.82 -13.07 -0.37
C GLU A 37 7.99 -11.79 -1.21
N LYS A 38 8.39 -10.70 -0.53
CA LYS A 38 8.53 -9.35 -1.13
C LYS A 38 9.47 -9.27 -2.33
N GLU A 39 10.40 -10.20 -2.45
CA GLU A 39 11.41 -10.23 -3.53
C GLU A 39 10.85 -10.84 -4.83
N THR A 40 9.67 -11.45 -4.80
CA THR A 40 9.07 -12.01 -6.00
C THR A 40 8.49 -10.89 -6.89
N PRO A 41 8.65 -11.00 -8.22
CA PRO A 41 8.16 -9.99 -9.16
C PRO A 41 6.65 -9.82 -9.10
N GLU A 42 5.91 -10.86 -8.74
CA GLU A 42 4.45 -10.83 -8.61
C GLU A 42 4.00 -10.00 -7.40
N VAL A 43 4.68 -10.12 -6.26
CA VAL A 43 4.40 -9.32 -5.07
C VAL A 43 4.77 -7.86 -5.31
N THR A 44 5.91 -7.61 -5.96
CA THR A 44 6.32 -6.25 -6.31
C THR A 44 5.30 -5.59 -7.25
N ALA A 45 4.87 -6.30 -8.30
CA ALA A 45 3.85 -5.80 -9.22
C ALA A 45 2.52 -5.50 -8.52
N TYR A 46 2.08 -6.35 -7.59
CA TYR A 46 0.87 -6.11 -6.79
C TYR A 46 1.02 -4.88 -5.88
N LEU A 47 2.16 -4.74 -5.19
CA LEU A 47 2.44 -3.57 -4.35
C LEU A 47 2.52 -2.27 -5.14
N GLU A 48 3.10 -2.29 -6.34
CA GLU A 48 3.13 -1.13 -7.24
C GLU A 48 1.71 -0.74 -7.71
N ALA A 49 0.87 -1.72 -8.00
CA ALA A 49 -0.53 -1.48 -8.36
C ALA A 49 -1.33 -0.86 -7.19
N GLU A 50 -1.14 -1.37 -5.97
CA GLU A 50 -1.73 -0.81 -4.74
C GLU A 50 -1.25 0.62 -4.47
N ASN A 51 0.04 0.89 -4.64
CA ASN A 51 0.60 2.23 -4.50
C ASN A 51 0.01 3.19 -5.55
N ALA A 52 -0.10 2.76 -6.81
CA ALA A 52 -0.68 3.57 -7.87
C ALA A 52 -2.16 3.90 -7.61
N TYR A 53 -2.92 2.94 -7.11
CA TYR A 53 -4.31 3.16 -6.68
C TYR A 53 -4.39 4.15 -5.51
N THR A 54 -3.56 3.95 -4.48
CA THR A 54 -3.51 4.83 -3.30
C THR A 54 -3.14 6.26 -3.69
N ASP A 55 -2.16 6.42 -4.57
CA ASP A 55 -1.76 7.71 -5.11
C ASP A 55 -2.90 8.41 -5.85
N ALA A 56 -3.59 7.67 -6.72
CA ALA A 56 -4.66 8.20 -7.55
C ALA A 56 -5.90 8.59 -6.74
N VAL A 57 -6.32 7.74 -5.79
CA VAL A 57 -7.60 7.87 -5.08
C VAL A 57 -7.47 8.68 -3.79
N PHE A 58 -6.35 8.57 -3.08
CA PHE A 58 -6.18 9.19 -1.76
C PHE A 58 -5.14 10.30 -1.74
N LEU A 59 -3.94 10.08 -2.29
CA LEU A 59 -2.85 11.06 -2.12
C LEU A 59 -3.01 12.31 -2.98
N LYS A 60 -3.38 12.16 -4.26
CA LYS A 60 -3.64 13.30 -5.16
C LYS A 60 -4.71 14.26 -4.64
N PRO A 61 -5.91 13.80 -4.24
CA PRO A 61 -6.94 14.73 -3.76
C PRO A 61 -6.62 15.35 -2.40
N THR A 62 -5.78 14.73 -1.57
CA THR A 62 -5.43 15.23 -0.23
C THR A 62 -4.10 15.97 -0.17
N GLU A 63 -3.41 16.16 -1.30
CA GLU A 63 -2.06 16.72 -1.35
C GLU A 63 -1.94 18.08 -0.65
N SER A 64 -2.85 19.01 -0.94
CA SER A 64 -2.85 20.36 -0.35
C SER A 64 -3.09 20.34 1.17
N LEU A 65 -3.98 19.46 1.64
CA LEU A 65 -4.23 19.28 3.08
C LEU A 65 -3.00 18.68 3.77
N ARG A 66 -2.39 17.66 3.15
CA ARG A 66 -1.17 17.02 3.67
C ARG A 66 -0.01 18.02 3.77
N GLU A 67 0.17 18.87 2.77
CA GLU A 67 1.21 19.91 2.79
C GLU A 67 0.96 20.94 3.91
N THR A 68 -0.30 21.34 4.10
CA THR A 68 -0.70 22.24 5.19
C THR A 68 -0.37 21.63 6.54
N LEU A 69 -0.83 20.39 6.78
CA LEU A 69 -0.57 19.68 8.03
C LEU A 69 0.93 19.45 8.26
N TYR A 70 1.70 19.14 7.21
CA TYR A 70 3.14 18.97 7.32
C TYR A 70 3.83 20.26 7.79
N LYS A 71 3.48 21.41 7.21
CA LYS A 71 4.00 22.72 7.64
C LYS A 71 3.58 23.07 9.06
N GLU A 72 2.33 22.76 9.43
CA GLU A 72 1.84 22.97 10.80
C GLU A 72 2.59 22.11 11.82
N ILE A 73 2.85 20.83 11.51
CA ILE A 73 3.61 19.94 12.38
C ILE A 73 5.03 20.44 12.53
N LEU A 74 5.71 20.78 11.43
CA LEU A 74 7.06 21.35 11.47
C LEU A 74 7.12 22.63 12.30
N GLY A 75 6.16 23.55 12.13
CA GLY A 75 6.10 24.79 12.90
C GLY A 75 5.81 24.59 14.39
N ARG A 76 5.33 23.41 14.81
CA ARG A 76 5.08 23.05 16.20
C ARG A 76 6.23 22.26 16.85
N ILE A 77 7.21 21.83 16.07
CA ILE A 77 8.43 21.20 16.60
C ILE A 77 9.31 22.33 17.16
N GLN A 78 9.48 22.37 18.47
CA GLN A 78 10.41 23.31 19.12
C GLN A 78 11.85 22.83 18.89
N GLU A 79 12.68 23.66 18.26
CA GLU A 79 14.14 23.43 18.11
C GLU A 79 14.93 23.65 19.41
N THR A 80 14.29 24.02 20.52
CA THR A 80 14.96 24.16 21.82
C THR A 80 14.73 22.94 22.72
N ASP A 81 15.63 21.97 22.61
CA ASP A 81 16.06 21.19 23.77
C ASP A 81 17.05 22.07 24.56
N LEU A 82 16.52 22.87 25.48
CA LEU A 82 17.34 23.48 26.53
C LEU A 82 17.50 22.43 27.62
N SER A 83 18.47 21.53 27.43
CA SER A 83 19.08 20.73 28.49
C SER A 83 19.98 21.58 29.40
#